data_AF-A0A7V6D4D1-F1
#
_entry.id   AF-A0A7V6D4D1-F1
#
_cell.length_a   1.000
_cell.length_b   1.000
_cell.length_c   1.000
_cell.angle_alpha   90.00
_cell.angle_beta   90.00
_cell.angle_gamma   90.00
#
_symmetry.space_group_name_H-M   'P 1'
#
loop_
_entity.id
_entity.type
_entity.pdbx_description
1 polymer ?
#
loop_
_entity_poly.entity_id
_entity_poly.type
_entity_poly.pdbx_seq_one_letter_code
_entity_poly.pdbx_strand_id
1 'polypeptide(L)'
;WHGAIDIANNQGTPIVAADAGTVTFAGWSGGLGNAIQIDHGDGFATTYAHLYSIGVQVGQKVEKGAQIGLMGTTGHSTGPHLHLIFTYKGGIINPLDYLPQ
;
A
#
# COMPACT_ATOMS: atom_id res chain seq x y z
N TRP A 1 -3.78 4.75 17.94
CA TRP A 1 -4.26 5.36 16.69
C TRP A 1 -3.53 4.66 15.55
N HIS A 2 -4.26 4.14 14.58
CA HIS A 2 -3.75 3.27 13.51
C HIS A 2 -4.16 3.94 12.21
N GLY A 3 -3.24 4.70 11.59
CA GLY A 3 -3.48 5.45 10.35
C GLY A 3 -3.43 4.57 9.12
N ALA A 4 -3.94 3.35 9.25
CA ALA A 4 -3.94 2.33 8.23
C ALA A 4 -5.27 1.58 8.24
N ILE A 5 -5.60 0.96 7.11
CA ILE A 5 -6.68 -0.02 7.01
C ILE A 5 -6.03 -1.38 6.86
N ASP A 6 -6.39 -2.32 7.73
CA ASP A 6 -6.01 -3.72 7.61
C ASP A 6 -7.12 -4.50 6.90
N ILE A 7 -6.80 -5.11 5.75
CA ILE A 7 -7.73 -5.92 4.97
C ILE A 7 -7.22 -7.36 4.95
N ALA A 8 -7.88 -8.23 5.72
CA ALA A 8 -7.53 -9.64 5.80
C ALA A 8 -8.01 -10.41 4.57
N ASN A 9 -7.15 -11.26 4.00
CA ASN A 9 -7.48 -12.24 2.98
C ASN A 9 -6.40 -13.33 2.95
N ASN A 10 -6.48 -14.28 2.02
CA ASN A 10 -5.47 -15.30 1.84
C ASN A 10 -4.18 -14.70 1.27
N GLN A 11 -3.02 -15.24 1.70
CA GLN A 11 -1.75 -14.97 1.05
C GLN A 11 -1.84 -15.29 -0.46
N GLY A 12 -1.22 -14.45 -1.29
CA GLY A 12 -1.30 -14.58 -2.75
C GLY A 12 -2.51 -13.86 -3.38
N THR A 13 -3.42 -13.28 -2.58
CA THR A 13 -4.49 -12.41 -3.11
C THR A 13 -3.87 -11.24 -3.88
N PRO A 14 -4.30 -10.94 -5.12
CA PRO A 14 -3.83 -9.77 -5.86
C PRO A 14 -4.08 -8.47 -5.09
N ILE A 15 -3.04 -7.66 -4.94
CA ILE A 15 -3.15 -6.29 -4.42
C ILE A 15 -3.14 -5.33 -5.61
N VAL A 16 -4.09 -4.41 -5.62
CA VAL A 16 -4.27 -3.41 -6.68
C VAL A 16 -4.05 -1.99 -6.16
N ALA A 17 -3.62 -1.09 -7.04
CA ALA A 17 -3.48 0.33 -6.73
C ALA A 17 -4.85 0.96 -6.42
N ALA A 18 -4.95 1.65 -5.28
CA ALA A 18 -6.16 2.35 -4.84
C ALA A 18 -6.53 3.52 -5.78
N ASP A 19 -5.53 4.15 -6.38
CA ASP A 19 -5.69 5.17 -7.41
C ASP A 19 -4.49 5.20 -8.38
N ALA A 20 -4.61 5.94 -9.48
CA ALA A 20 -3.53 6.14 -10.43
C ALA A 20 -2.38 6.93 -9.79
N GLY A 21 -1.14 6.69 -10.21
CA GLY A 21 0.01 7.37 -9.63
C GLY A 21 1.36 6.87 -10.11
N THR A 22 2.41 7.31 -9.44
CA THR A 22 3.80 6.89 -9.69
C THR A 22 4.37 6.17 -8.48
N VAL A 23 4.97 5.01 -8.68
CA VAL A 23 5.62 4.25 -7.63
C VAL A 23 6.86 5.01 -7.15
N THR A 24 6.87 5.42 -5.88
CA THR A 24 7.98 6.13 -5.23
C THR A 24 8.84 5.21 -4.37
N PHE A 25 8.31 4.07 -3.96
CA PHE A 25 9.04 3.03 -3.23
C PHE A 25 8.56 1.63 -3.64
N ALA A 26 9.48 0.68 -3.77
CA ALA A 26 9.20 -0.73 -4.00
C ALA A 26 10.35 -1.56 -3.45
N GLY A 27 10.19 -2.15 -2.26
CA GLY A 27 11.22 -2.95 -1.62
C GLY A 27 10.93 -3.31 -0.16
N TRP A 28 11.96 -3.77 0.56
CA TRP A 28 11.85 -4.09 1.99
C TRP A 28 11.93 -2.82 2.85
N SER A 29 10.97 -2.63 3.75
CA SER A 29 10.84 -1.45 4.61
C SER A 29 10.63 -1.82 6.08
N GLY A 30 11.68 -2.37 6.71
CA GLY A 30 11.69 -2.67 8.14
C GLY A 30 10.48 -3.49 8.59
N GLY A 31 9.72 -2.97 9.56
CA GLY A 31 8.50 -3.61 10.08
C GLY A 31 7.38 -3.78 9.06
N LEU A 32 7.34 -2.99 7.98
CA LEU A 32 6.35 -3.13 6.91
C LEU A 32 6.63 -4.32 5.98
N GLY A 33 7.80 -4.96 6.10
CA GLY A 33 8.20 -6.05 5.20
C GLY A 33 8.34 -5.56 3.76
N ASN A 34 7.88 -6.36 2.80
CA ASN A 34 7.80 -5.91 1.42
C ASN A 34 6.69 -4.87 1.30
N ALA A 35 7.05 -3.69 0.81
CA ALA A 35 6.13 -2.57 0.67
C ALA A 35 6.27 -1.87 -0.67
N ILE A 36 5.15 -1.28 -1.10
CA ILE A 36 5.06 -0.41 -2.28
C ILE A 36 4.48 0.92 -1.80
N GLN A 37 5.05 2.04 -2.24
CA GLN A 37 4.46 3.37 -2.07
C GLN A 37 4.15 3.96 -3.44
N ILE A 38 2.94 4.51 -3.59
CA ILE A 38 2.48 5.20 -4.79
C ILE A 38 2.13 6.63 -4.42
N ASP A 39 2.76 7.59 -5.10
CA ASP A 39 2.38 9.00 -5.08
C ASP A 39 1.28 9.24 -6.12
N HIS A 40 0.14 9.76 -5.66
CA HIS A 40 -1.04 10.02 -6.48
C HIS A 40 -1.11 11.48 -6.97
N GLY A 41 -0.15 12.32 -6.58
CA GLY A 41 -0.20 13.75 -6.84
C GLY A 41 -0.93 14.52 -5.75
N ASP A 42 -0.86 15.86 -5.82
CA ASP A 42 -1.46 16.80 -4.87
C ASP A 42 -1.10 16.56 -3.39
N GLY A 43 -0.01 15.82 -3.15
CA GLY A 43 0.48 15.47 -1.83
C GLY A 43 -0.11 14.19 -1.26
N PHE A 44 -0.97 13.46 -1.97
CA PHE A 44 -1.52 12.18 -1.54
C PHE A 44 -0.62 11.01 -1.92
N ALA A 45 -0.44 10.06 -0.99
CA ALA A 45 0.21 8.79 -1.30
C ALA A 45 -0.45 7.63 -0.55
N THR A 46 -0.29 6.43 -1.11
CA THR A 46 -0.66 5.18 -0.44
C THR A 46 0.55 4.26 -0.29
N THR A 47 0.62 3.56 0.84
CA THR A 47 1.63 2.53 1.10
C THR A 47 0.95 1.19 1.35
N TYR A 48 1.36 0.17 0.61
CA TYR A 48 0.87 -1.21 0.67
C TYR A 48 1.96 -2.07 1.32
N ALA A 49 1.71 -2.58 2.52
CA ALA A 49 2.70 -3.31 3.31
C ALA A 49 2.36 -4.79 3.49
N HIS A 50 3.31 -5.52 4.09
CA HIS A 50 3.27 -6.96 4.37
C HIS A 50 3.15 -7.84 3.13
N LEU A 51 3.54 -7.35 1.95
CA LEU A 51 3.35 -8.05 0.69
C LEU A 51 4.16 -9.36 0.63
N TYR A 52 3.61 -10.37 -0.05
CA TYR A 52 4.35 -11.59 -0.37
C TYR A 52 5.33 -11.33 -1.52
N SER A 53 4.88 -10.61 -2.54
CA SER A 53 5.71 -10.21 -3.68
C SER A 53 5.36 -8.81 -4.17
N ILE A 54 6.35 -8.17 -4.78
CA ILE A 54 6.26 -6.85 -5.40
C ILE A 54 6.26 -7.04 -6.91
N GLY A 55 5.26 -6.48 -7.60
CA GLY A 55 5.07 -6.60 -9.05
C GLY A 55 5.37 -5.33 -9.83
N VAL A 56 5.91 -4.30 -9.17
CA VAL A 56 6.20 -2.99 -9.76
C VAL A 56 7.58 -2.48 -9.32
N GLN A 57 8.09 -1.48 -10.02
CA GLN A 57 9.38 -0.84 -9.72
C GLN A 57 9.25 0.67 -9.52
N VAL A 58 10.20 1.27 -8.81
CA VAL A 58 10.27 2.73 -8.62
C VAL A 58 10.28 3.45 -9.98
N GLY A 59 9.50 4.53 -10.07
CA GLY A 59 9.30 5.32 -11.28
C GLY A 59 8.22 4.77 -12.24
N GLN A 60 7.68 3.57 -11.98
CA GLN A 60 6.59 3.03 -12.77
C GLN A 60 5.29 3.81 -12.53
N LYS A 61 4.60 4.17 -13.61
CA LYS A 61 3.23 4.69 -13.55
C LYS A 61 2.24 3.54 -13.50
N VAL A 62 1.21 3.67 -12.68
CA VAL A 62 0.14 2.69 -12.54
C VAL A 62 -1.21 3.37 -12.61
N GLU A 63 -2.18 2.66 -13.15
CA GLU A 63 -3.58 3.07 -13.19
C GLU A 63 -4.31 2.59 -11.94
N LYS A 64 -5.43 3.23 -11.61
CA LYS A 64 -6.33 2.73 -10.57
C LYS A 64 -6.77 1.30 -10.88
N GLY A 65 -6.68 0.41 -9.89
CA GLY A 65 -7.02 -1.00 -10.04
C GLY A 65 -5.94 -1.86 -10.72
N ALA A 66 -4.80 -1.28 -11.15
CA ALA A 66 -3.68 -2.06 -11.65
C ALA A 66 -3.12 -2.97 -10.56
N GLN A 67 -2.86 -4.24 -10.87
CA GLN A 67 -2.22 -5.16 -9.93
C GLN A 67 -0.76 -4.73 -9.70
N ILE A 68 -0.38 -4.59 -8.43
CA ILE A 68 0.94 -4.09 -8.03
C ILE A 68 1.76 -5.11 -7.22
N GLY A 69 1.12 -6.15 -6.70
CA GLY A 69 1.79 -7.18 -5.90
C GLY A 69 0.82 -8.25 -5.42
N LEU A 70 1.29 -9.09 -4.50
CA LEU A 70 0.49 -10.15 -3.89
C LEU A 70 0.48 -9.98 -2.36
N MET A 71 -0.68 -10.20 -1.74
CA MET A 71 -0.85 -10.15 -0.29
C MET A 71 0.06 -11.18 0.39
N GLY A 72 0.62 -10.81 1.54
CA GLY A 72 1.46 -11.71 2.33
C GLY A 72 1.37 -11.43 3.82
N THR A 73 2.42 -11.86 4.51
CA THR A 73 2.60 -11.71 5.96
C THR A 73 4.05 -11.38 6.29
N THR A 74 4.73 -10.60 5.43
CA THR A 74 6.14 -10.24 5.62
C THR A 74 6.32 -9.10 6.62
N GLY A 75 7.51 -8.97 7.22
CA GLY A 75 7.77 -7.95 8.25
C GLY A 75 7.10 -8.30 9.58
N HIS A 76 6.62 -7.28 10.29
CA HIS A 76 5.89 -7.42 11.55
C HIS A 76 4.41 -7.66 11.28
N SER A 77 4.07 -8.88 10.88
CA SER A 77 2.70 -9.32 10.66
C SER A 77 2.43 -10.64 11.38
N THR A 78 1.23 -10.78 11.94
CA THR A 78 0.78 -11.99 12.65
C THR A 78 -0.06 -12.93 11.77
N GLY A 79 -0.34 -12.54 10.53
CA GLY A 79 -1.08 -13.35 9.56
C GLY A 79 -1.36 -12.60 8.26
N PRO A 80 -1.82 -13.29 7.19
CA PRO A 80 -2.04 -12.66 5.90
C PRO A 80 -3.06 -11.52 5.92
N HIS A 81 -2.60 -10.31 5.61
CA HIS A 81 -3.43 -9.11 5.45
C HIS A 81 -2.70 -8.06 4.61
N LEU A 82 -3.46 -7.11 4.06
CA LEU A 82 -2.91 -5.86 3.53
C LEU A 82 -2.96 -4.81 4.63
N HIS A 83 -1.81 -4.22 4.96
CA HIS A 83 -1.74 -3.00 5.77
C HIS A 83 -1.60 -1.79 4.83
N LEU A 84 -2.68 -1.04 4.67
CA LEU A 84 -2.79 0.08 3.73
C LEU A 84 -2.72 1.41 4.48
N ILE A 85 -1.65 2.17 4.28
CA ILE A 85 -1.44 3.48 4.92
C ILE A 85 -1.73 4.58 3.89
N PHE A 86 -2.43 5.63 4.33
CA PHE A 86 -2.64 6.84 3.54
C PHE A 86 -1.81 7.98 4.12
N THR A 87 -1.13 8.73 3.26
CA THR A 87 -0.41 9.94 3.66
C THR A 87 -0.86 11.14 2.83
N TYR A 88 -0.87 12.31 3.46
CA TYR A 88 -1.08 13.59 2.81
C TYR A 88 0.01 14.57 3.27
N LYS A 89 0.72 15.17 2.31
CA LYS A 89 1.84 16.11 2.54
C LYS A 89 2.89 15.59 3.54
N GLY A 90 3.16 14.28 3.47
CA GLY A 90 4.16 13.61 4.33
C GLY A 90 3.65 13.19 5.71
N GLY A 91 2.43 13.56 6.10
CA GLY A 91 1.78 13.09 7.33
C GLY A 91 0.88 11.90 7.08
N ILE A 92 0.86 10.90 7.97
CA ILE A 92 -0.13 9.83 7.94
C ILE A 92 -1.51 10.42 8.23
N ILE A 93 -2.51 10.10 7.41
CA ILE A 93 -3.90 10.54 7.57
C ILE A 93 -4.82 9.35 7.83
N ASN A 94 -5.96 9.61 8.47
CA ASN A 94 -7.01 8.62 8.59
C ASN A 94 -7.81 8.56 7.27
N PRO A 95 -7.81 7.43 6.54
CA PRO A 95 -8.55 7.33 5.28
C PRO A 95 -10.06 7.50 5.43
N LEU A 96 -10.64 7.23 6.61
CA LEU A 96 -12.07 7.42 6.85
C LEU A 96 -12.53 8.88 6.76
N ASP A 97 -11.60 9.83 6.88
CA ASP A 97 -11.91 11.26 6.75
C ASP A 97 -12.12 11.67 5.27
N TYR A 98 -11.78 10.79 4.32
CA TYR A 98 -11.78 11.07 2.88
C TYR A 98 -12.63 10.10 2.04
N LEU A 99 -13.33 9.14 2.66
CA LEU A 99 -14.33 8.33 1.97
C LEU A 99 -15.66 9.10 1.89
N PRO A 100 -16.36 9.10 0.74
CA PRO A 100 -17.70 9.67 0.67
C PRO A 100 -18.63 8.90 1.63
N GLN A 101 -19.37 9.64 2.45
CA GLN A 101 -20.48 9.11 3.24
C GLN A 101 -21.64 8.70 2.33
#